data_AF-A0A955CQB2-F1
#
_entry.id   AF-A0A955CQB2-F1
#
_cell.length_a   1.000
_cell.length_b   1.000
_cell.length_c   1.000
_cell.angle_alpha   90.00
_cell.angle_beta   90.00
_cell.angle_gamma   90.00
#
_symmetry.space_group_name_H-M   'P 1'
#
loop_
_entity.id
_entity.type
_entity.pdbx_description
1 polymer ?
#
loop_
_entity_poly.entity_id
_entity_poly.type
_entity_poly.pdbx_seq_one_letter_code
_entity_poly.pdbx_strand_id
1 'polypeptide(L)'
;MIPTLLIGSLIALQPAPIDASDPTPAGDELVVDSQGEPMPANIARERLREALSDETELADRQEILSDIVARCDDIAYRSAAAYNLGVSFIKNDNDQSSALGDGIEWLRIADLEGASPALRARARDSIGHARYKLANLSMQNSPGIANPGDLGAMKEQLITKVATLSEAAGAFRSAHDVEPSYTPAIENLERVRREIKQLRDQIEALDEMIKQQEQAQQQRQQEQQQAADRLEDLAEQQQQESDENNQNPQQQPEQQEKQQSDQQELCDQAQSEQDGLSQMSQEQNSDQQEQMQQVQDKMNQAREAQERAKQALQEGKTEEAAQAQKEAAQALQEAAEQLREMSQSDGQEGESQGDQQSEQAQSGEQGQSQQGEDPSEEGDQIDEIAEMLLDKERREREARRTYLNKGRSVPVEKDW
;
A
#
# COMPACT_ATOMS: atom_id res chain seq x y z
N MET A 1 21.52 13.98 -4.21
CA MET A 1 22.17 14.86 -3.21
C MET A 1 22.04 14.18 -1.87
N ILE A 2 23.13 13.69 -1.30
CA ILE A 2 23.13 13.13 0.06
C ILE A 2 22.99 14.33 1.01
N PRO A 3 21.96 14.40 1.86
CA PRO A 3 21.79 15.55 2.74
C PRO A 3 22.94 15.57 3.74
N THR A 4 23.60 16.71 3.87
CA THR A 4 24.57 16.97 4.94
C THR A 4 23.81 16.85 6.26
N LEU A 5 23.94 15.70 6.92
CA LEU A 5 23.43 15.48 8.27
C LEU A 5 24.13 16.49 9.18
N LEU A 6 23.34 17.39 9.76
CA LEU A 6 23.79 18.33 10.78
C LEU A 6 24.43 17.51 11.91
N ILE A 7 25.75 17.63 12.03
CA ILE A 7 26.55 16.91 13.01
C ILE A 7 26.13 17.44 14.39
N GLY A 8 25.29 16.67 15.10
CA GLY A 8 24.99 16.93 16.50
C GLY A 8 26.30 17.02 17.27
N SER A 9 26.67 18.22 17.71
CA SER A 9 27.93 18.46 18.42
C SER A 9 27.82 17.82 19.81
N LEU A 10 28.82 17.03 20.17
CA LEU A 10 28.96 16.52 21.53
C LEU A 10 29.04 17.73 22.49
N ILE A 11 28.33 17.66 23.60
CA ILE A 11 28.21 18.80 24.51
C ILE A 11 29.25 18.66 25.61
N ALA A 12 30.25 19.54 25.60
CA ALA A 12 31.08 19.79 26.77
C ALA A 12 30.38 20.81 27.68
N LEU A 13 30.02 20.43 28.90
CA LEU A 13 29.52 21.37 29.93
C LEU A 13 30.63 22.36 30.30
N GLN A 14 30.31 23.67 30.27
CA GLN A 14 31.16 24.69 30.90
C GLN A 14 30.97 24.61 32.43
N PRO A 15 32.05 24.63 33.22
CA PRO A 15 31.97 24.44 34.67
C PRO A 15 31.30 25.63 35.37
N ALA A 16 30.42 25.34 36.33
CA ALA A 16 30.08 26.31 37.37
C ALA A 16 31.30 26.53 38.28
N PRO A 17 31.52 27.74 38.83
CA PRO A 17 32.59 27.98 39.78
C PRO A 17 32.35 27.17 41.06
N ILE A 18 33.30 26.31 41.42
CA ILE A 18 33.23 25.44 42.60
C ILE A 18 33.97 26.13 43.75
N ASP A 19 33.30 26.25 44.89
CA ASP A 19 33.89 26.73 46.15
C ASP A 19 34.70 25.58 46.78
N ALA A 20 36.00 25.80 46.95
CA ALA A 20 36.97 24.76 47.25
C ALA A 20 37.24 24.67 48.75
N SER A 21 36.44 23.88 49.47
CA SER A 21 36.76 23.51 50.84
C SER A 21 36.03 22.23 51.26
N ASP A 22 36.67 21.06 51.11
CA ASP A 22 36.57 20.01 52.12
C ASP A 22 37.67 18.92 52.00
N PRO A 23 38.10 18.33 53.14
CA PRO A 23 39.21 17.38 53.20
C PRO A 23 38.76 15.90 53.17
N THR A 24 39.66 15.07 52.65
CA THR A 24 39.55 13.62 52.45
C THR A 24 39.62 12.80 53.76
N PRO A 25 38.79 11.77 53.97
CA PRO A 25 39.04 10.71 54.94
C PRO A 25 39.54 9.41 54.28
N ALA A 26 40.35 8.66 55.04
CA ALA A 26 41.01 7.42 54.61
C ALA A 26 40.30 6.16 55.14
N GLY A 27 40.00 5.25 54.20
CA GLY A 27 40.25 3.80 54.25
C GLY A 27 39.51 2.92 55.28
N ASP A 28 38.55 2.11 54.79
CA ASP A 28 38.28 0.77 55.31
C ASP A 28 37.68 -0.12 54.19
N GLU A 29 38.33 -1.24 53.86
CA GLU A 29 37.92 -2.17 52.79
C GLU A 29 36.90 -3.19 53.31
N LEU A 30 35.64 -3.03 52.90
CA LEU A 30 34.60 -4.06 52.99
C LEU A 30 34.29 -4.56 51.58
N VAL A 31 34.31 -5.89 51.40
CA VAL A 31 33.79 -6.57 50.21
C VAL A 31 32.26 -6.46 50.25
N VAL A 32 31.75 -5.35 49.73
CA VAL A 32 30.32 -5.06 49.57
C VAL A 32 29.91 -5.51 48.16
N ASP A 33 28.73 -6.12 48.04
CA ASP A 33 28.03 -6.31 46.77
C ASP A 33 28.28 -5.10 45.87
N SER A 34 28.72 -5.33 44.64
CA SER A 34 29.20 -4.33 43.68
C SER A 34 28.09 -3.40 43.17
N GLN A 35 27.30 -2.82 44.07
CA GLN A 35 26.75 -1.49 43.89
C GLN A 35 27.93 -0.54 43.96
N GLY A 36 28.55 -0.31 42.80
CA GLY A 36 29.75 0.53 42.70
C GLY A 36 29.49 1.86 43.40
N GLU A 37 30.44 2.28 44.25
CA GLU A 37 30.34 3.53 45.01
C GLU A 37 29.88 4.69 44.12
N PRO A 38 29.03 5.60 44.65
CA PRO A 38 28.54 6.74 43.89
C PRO A 38 29.72 7.53 43.31
N MET A 39 29.63 7.85 42.03
CA MET A 39 30.69 8.54 41.30
C MET A 39 30.65 10.04 41.64
N PRO A 40 31.69 10.58 42.30
CA PRO A 40 31.71 12.00 42.64
C PRO A 40 31.83 12.86 41.38
N ALA A 41 31.28 14.06 41.44
CA ALA A 41 31.11 14.95 40.28
C ALA A 41 32.43 15.30 39.55
N ASN A 42 33.55 15.40 40.27
CA ASN A 42 34.86 15.64 39.68
C ASN A 42 35.33 14.46 38.81
N ILE A 43 35.13 13.21 39.26
CA ILE A 43 35.45 12.01 38.50
C ILE A 43 34.52 11.89 37.30
N ALA A 44 33.22 12.11 37.48
CA ALA A 44 32.24 12.09 36.39
C ALA A 44 32.59 13.11 35.28
N ARG A 45 33.07 14.30 35.66
CA ARG A 45 33.54 15.32 34.71
C ARG A 45 34.75 14.85 33.89
N GLU A 46 35.73 14.23 34.52
CA GLU A 46 36.93 13.71 33.84
C GLU A 46 36.58 12.56 32.90
N ARG A 47 35.75 11.61 33.36
CA ARG A 47 35.23 10.50 32.56
C ARG A 47 34.38 10.97 31.39
N LEU A 48 33.52 11.98 31.59
CA LEU A 48 32.75 12.57 30.50
C LEU A 48 33.70 13.20 29.46
N ARG A 49 34.73 13.91 29.90
CA ARG A 49 35.73 14.48 28.99
C ARG A 49 36.49 13.41 28.20
N GLU A 50 36.87 12.32 28.87
CA GLU A 50 37.47 11.14 28.24
C GLU A 50 36.55 10.57 27.17
N ALA A 51 35.30 10.25 27.51
CA ALA A 51 34.32 9.71 26.57
C ALA A 51 34.07 10.62 25.35
N LEU A 52 34.16 11.93 25.53
CA LEU A 52 33.99 12.91 24.45
C LEU A 52 35.27 13.16 23.63
N SER A 53 36.38 12.51 23.95
CA SER A 53 37.59 12.54 23.13
C SER A 53 37.35 11.85 21.78
N ASP A 54 37.96 12.39 20.73
CA ASP A 54 37.95 11.79 19.40
C ASP A 54 38.75 10.46 19.37
N GLU A 55 39.63 10.25 20.35
CA GLU A 55 40.47 9.04 20.47
C GLU A 55 39.73 7.84 21.07
N THR A 56 38.57 8.05 21.71
CA THR A 56 37.83 6.98 22.39
C THR A 56 36.97 6.21 21.40
N GLU A 57 37.17 4.89 21.34
CA GLU A 57 36.35 4.00 20.51
C GLU A 57 34.88 4.04 20.93
N LEU A 58 33.97 3.72 19.99
CA LEU A 58 32.53 3.83 20.24
C LEU A 58 32.06 2.95 21.39
N ALA A 59 32.58 1.72 21.49
CA ALA A 59 32.21 0.78 22.56
C ALA A 59 32.64 1.30 23.93
N ASP A 60 33.92 1.70 24.07
CA ASP A 60 34.45 2.28 25.31
C ASP A 60 33.71 3.56 25.70
N ARG A 61 33.39 4.42 24.72
CA ARG A 61 32.60 5.63 24.94
C ARG A 61 31.22 5.28 25.51
N GLN A 62 30.54 4.28 24.96
CA GLN A 62 29.22 3.86 25.44
C GLN A 62 29.30 3.29 26.86
N GLU A 63 30.32 2.47 27.15
CA GLU A 63 30.56 1.94 28.48
C GLU A 63 30.80 3.06 29.50
N ILE A 64 31.73 3.98 29.23
CA ILE A 64 32.05 5.11 30.12
C ILE A 64 30.80 5.96 30.37
N LEU A 65 30.05 6.31 29.32
CA LEU A 65 28.84 7.13 29.47
C LEU A 65 27.77 6.40 30.29
N SER A 66 27.60 5.08 30.09
CA SER A 66 26.65 4.29 30.87
C SER A 66 27.03 4.20 32.36
N ASP A 67 28.32 4.08 32.68
CA ASP A 67 28.82 4.06 34.06
C ASP A 67 28.58 5.40 34.76
N ILE A 68 28.80 6.53 34.06
CA ILE A 68 28.46 7.87 34.58
C ILE A 68 26.96 7.97 34.84
N VAL A 69 26.11 7.51 33.93
CA VAL A 69 24.64 7.60 34.13
C VAL A 69 24.19 6.77 35.33
N ALA A 70 24.75 5.58 35.51
CA ALA A 70 24.37 4.66 36.57
C ALA A 70 24.83 5.12 37.97
N ARG A 71 25.98 5.81 38.07
CA ARG A 71 26.64 6.05 39.36
C ARG A 71 26.75 7.51 39.76
N CYS A 72 26.55 8.46 38.85
CA CYS A 72 26.70 9.89 39.18
C CYS A 72 25.42 10.47 39.78
N ASP A 73 25.53 11.00 41.01
CA ASP A 73 24.41 11.67 41.69
C ASP A 73 24.17 13.10 41.17
N ASP A 74 25.18 13.71 40.54
CA ASP A 74 25.07 15.06 39.99
C ASP A 74 24.26 15.04 38.67
N ILE A 75 23.06 15.60 38.76
CA ILE A 75 22.08 15.67 37.67
C ILE A 75 22.66 16.30 36.39
N ALA A 76 23.56 17.28 36.51
CA ALA A 76 24.13 17.95 35.33
C ALA A 76 25.03 17.01 34.52
N TYR A 77 25.90 16.24 35.20
CA TYR A 77 26.77 15.28 34.53
C TYR A 77 26.00 14.04 34.08
N ARG A 78 25.05 13.56 34.89
CA ARG A 78 24.19 12.41 34.54
C ARG A 78 23.36 12.68 33.28
N SER A 79 22.64 13.81 33.22
CA SER A 79 21.84 14.18 32.06
C SER A 79 22.68 14.44 30.80
N ALA A 80 23.88 15.01 30.94
CA ALA A 80 24.80 15.18 29.82
C ALA A 80 25.39 13.85 29.33
N ALA A 81 25.71 12.93 30.24
CA ALA A 81 26.16 11.59 29.87
C ALA A 81 25.04 10.82 29.12
N ALA A 82 23.81 10.87 29.63
CA ALA A 82 22.64 10.28 28.98
C ALA A 82 22.39 10.87 27.58
N TYR A 83 22.52 12.19 27.42
CA TYR A 83 22.40 12.85 26.11
C TYR A 83 23.45 12.33 25.12
N ASN A 84 24.73 12.34 25.52
CA ASN A 84 25.81 11.91 24.62
C ASN A 84 25.73 10.41 24.31
N LEU A 85 25.26 9.61 25.27
CA LEU A 85 25.01 8.18 25.07
C LEU A 85 23.92 7.97 24.01
N GLY A 86 22.77 8.64 24.15
CA GLY A 86 21.70 8.59 23.17
C GLY A 86 22.12 9.05 21.77
N VAL A 87 22.89 10.15 21.68
CA VAL A 87 23.46 10.62 20.40
C VAL A 87 24.43 9.60 19.80
N SER A 88 25.21 8.88 20.61
CA SER A 88 26.14 7.86 20.12
C SER A 88 25.42 6.69 19.44
N PHE A 89 24.28 6.26 19.99
CA PHE A 89 23.42 5.23 19.39
C PHE A 89 22.84 5.68 18.06
N ILE A 90 22.39 6.95 17.96
CA ILE A 90 21.82 7.51 16.73
C ILE A 90 22.85 7.68 15.62
N LYS A 91 24.11 7.98 15.98
CA LYS A 91 25.21 8.15 15.03
C LYS A 91 25.81 6.83 14.54
N ASN A 92 25.53 5.73 15.21
CA ASN A 92 26.02 4.44 14.75
C ASN A 92 25.31 4.08 13.42
N ASP A 93 26.10 3.96 12.35
CA ASP A 93 25.60 3.68 10.99
C ASP A 93 25.10 2.24 10.81
N ASN A 94 25.08 1.43 11.86
CA ASN A 94 24.63 0.05 11.79
C ASN A 94 23.14 -0.13 11.39
N ASP A 95 22.38 0.95 11.15
CA ASP A 95 20.99 0.93 10.65
C ASP A 95 20.04 -0.03 11.40
N GLN A 96 20.37 -0.33 12.66
CA GLN A 96 19.57 -1.20 13.52
C GLN A 96 18.49 -0.39 14.21
N SER A 97 17.23 -0.76 13.96
CA SER A 97 16.05 -0.16 14.61
C SER A 97 16.13 -0.21 16.15
N SER A 98 16.68 -1.29 16.71
CA SER A 98 16.87 -1.45 18.16
C SER A 98 17.78 -0.37 18.76
N ALA A 99 18.94 -0.10 18.13
CA ALA A 99 19.88 0.90 18.59
C ALA A 99 19.25 2.31 18.62
N LEU A 100 18.42 2.64 17.63
CA LEU A 100 17.68 3.91 17.62
C LEU A 100 16.64 3.97 18.75
N GLY A 101 15.98 2.86 19.07
CA GLY A 101 15.08 2.74 20.22
C GLY A 101 15.79 3.03 21.54
N ASP A 102 16.91 2.34 21.78
CA ASP A 102 17.73 2.55 22.99
C ASP A 102 18.24 4.00 23.09
N GLY A 103 18.69 4.56 21.96
CA GLY A 103 19.11 5.95 21.88
C GLY A 103 18.02 6.95 22.26
N ILE A 104 16.77 6.70 21.86
CA ILE A 104 15.62 7.52 22.24
C ILE A 104 15.36 7.47 23.75
N GLU A 105 15.46 6.30 24.39
CA GLU A 105 15.27 6.20 25.84
C GLU A 105 16.33 6.98 26.63
N TRP A 106 17.60 6.90 26.21
CA TRP A 106 18.67 7.70 26.83
C TRP A 106 18.44 9.21 26.66
N LEU A 107 17.96 9.64 25.50
CA LEU A 107 17.61 11.05 25.27
C LEU A 107 16.41 11.50 26.10
N ARG A 108 15.44 10.61 26.38
CA ARG A 108 14.33 10.93 27.28
C ARG A 108 14.80 11.12 28.71
N ILE A 109 15.75 10.30 29.19
CA ILE A 109 16.39 10.51 30.49
C ILE A 109 17.07 11.89 30.51
N ALA A 110 17.82 12.25 29.47
CA ALA A 110 18.45 13.56 29.36
C ALA A 110 17.44 14.73 29.29
N ASP A 111 16.27 14.55 28.69
CA ASP A 111 15.20 15.56 28.67
C ASP A 111 14.54 15.73 30.05
N LEU A 112 14.23 14.62 30.72
CA LEU A 112 13.58 14.62 32.03
C LEU A 112 14.48 15.19 33.12
N GLU A 113 15.76 14.82 33.10
CA GLU A 113 16.75 15.22 34.10
C GLU A 113 17.56 16.45 33.70
N GLY A 114 17.36 16.96 32.48
CA GLY A 114 18.19 18.03 31.92
C GLY A 114 18.13 19.32 32.74
N ALA A 115 19.26 19.71 33.33
CA ALA A 115 19.36 20.89 34.19
C ALA A 115 19.16 22.23 33.44
N SER A 116 19.37 22.27 32.12
CA SER A 116 19.24 23.48 31.31
C SER A 116 18.18 23.32 30.21
N PRO A 117 17.41 24.39 29.88
CA PRO A 117 16.50 24.40 28.72
C PRO A 117 17.22 24.03 27.42
N ALA A 118 18.46 24.50 27.24
CA ALA A 118 19.27 24.20 26.06
C ALA A 118 19.56 22.70 25.91
N LEU A 119 19.90 21.98 26.98
CA LEU A 119 20.14 20.53 26.93
C LEU A 119 18.84 19.77 26.60
N ARG A 120 17.73 20.14 27.23
CA ARG A 120 16.41 19.55 26.98
C ARG A 120 15.94 19.75 25.53
N ALA A 121 16.09 20.97 24.99
CA ALA A 121 15.79 21.26 23.60
C ALA A 121 16.64 20.41 22.64
N ARG A 122 17.94 20.27 22.89
CA ARG A 122 18.83 19.41 22.09
C ARG A 122 18.46 17.93 22.19
N ALA A 123 18.08 17.46 23.38
CA ALA A 123 17.64 16.08 23.58
C ALA A 123 16.38 15.79 22.76
N ARG A 124 15.38 16.69 22.80
CA ARG A 124 14.14 16.60 22.01
C ARG A 124 14.39 16.67 20.51
N ASP A 125 15.27 17.55 20.06
CA ASP A 125 15.66 17.61 18.65
C ASP A 125 16.35 16.31 18.19
N SER A 126 17.23 15.76 19.04
CA SER A 126 17.88 14.47 18.77
C SER A 126 16.87 13.29 18.76
N ILE A 127 15.84 13.32 19.60
CA ILE A 127 14.72 12.36 19.54
C ILE A 127 13.99 12.50 18.20
N GLY A 128 13.74 13.73 17.74
CA GLY A 128 13.17 14.00 16.43
C GLY A 128 13.99 13.39 15.30
N HIS A 129 15.31 13.54 15.34
CA HIS A 129 16.23 12.92 14.38
C HIS A 129 16.22 11.39 14.44
N ALA A 130 16.19 10.80 15.63
CA ALA A 130 16.11 9.34 15.79
C ALA A 130 14.81 8.77 15.19
N ARG A 131 13.67 9.42 15.47
CA ARG A 131 12.37 9.06 14.90
C ARG A 131 12.33 9.24 13.38
N TYR A 132 12.93 10.32 12.88
CA TYR A 132 13.07 10.54 11.44
C TYR A 132 13.88 9.42 10.76
N LYS A 133 14.99 8.97 11.37
CA LYS A 133 15.77 7.82 10.88
C LYS A 133 14.95 6.53 10.92
N LEU A 134 14.26 6.25 12.03
CA LEU A 134 13.38 5.07 12.17
C LEU A 134 12.32 5.02 11.06
N ALA A 135 11.69 6.15 10.75
CA ALA A 135 10.68 6.25 9.68
C ALA A 135 11.24 5.92 8.28
N ASN A 136 12.53 6.14 8.05
CA ASN A 136 13.19 5.82 6.79
C ASN A 136 13.66 4.36 6.73
N LEU A 137 14.11 3.81 7.86
CA LEU A 137 14.49 2.39 7.96
C LEU A 137 13.29 1.45 7.85
N SER A 138 12.11 1.85 8.35
CA SER A 138 10.90 1.03 8.25
C SER A 138 10.51 0.76 6.80
N MET A 139 10.76 1.72 5.89
CA MET A 139 10.52 1.53 4.45
C MET A 139 11.52 0.58 3.80
N GLN A 140 12.77 0.57 4.26
CA GLN A 140 13.82 -0.28 3.67
C GLN A 140 13.68 -1.75 4.07
N ASN A 141 13.19 -2.00 5.28
CA ASN A 141 13.10 -3.35 5.85
C ASN A 141 11.74 -4.01 5.64
N SER A 142 10.78 -3.34 5.01
CA SER A 142 9.45 -3.92 4.83
C SER A 142 9.43 -4.89 3.64
N PRO A 143 9.03 -6.16 3.83
CA PRO A 143 9.06 -7.19 2.80
C PRO A 143 8.07 -6.93 1.64
N GLY A 144 7.13 -5.98 1.78
CA GLY A 144 6.13 -5.66 0.76
C GLY A 144 6.68 -5.10 -0.56
N ILE A 145 7.98 -4.80 -0.65
CA ILE A 145 8.62 -4.39 -1.93
C ILE A 145 8.70 -5.58 -2.92
N ALA A 146 8.59 -6.83 -2.44
CA ALA A 146 8.70 -8.01 -3.30
C ALA A 146 7.59 -8.10 -4.35
N ASN A 147 6.40 -7.55 -4.07
CA ASN A 147 5.28 -7.50 -4.99
C ASN A 147 4.83 -6.05 -5.21
N PRO A 148 5.39 -5.35 -6.22
CA PRO A 148 5.00 -3.97 -6.53
C PRO A 148 3.53 -3.82 -6.97
N GLY A 149 2.79 -4.91 -7.14
CA GLY A 149 1.35 -4.92 -7.42
C GLY A 149 0.46 -4.85 -6.17
N ASP A 150 0.99 -5.02 -4.97
CA ASP A 150 0.21 -4.93 -3.73
C ASP A 150 0.10 -3.48 -3.25
N LEU A 151 -0.84 -2.74 -3.85
CA LEU A 151 -1.12 -1.34 -3.54
C LEU A 151 -1.55 -1.16 -2.08
N GLY A 152 -2.24 -2.15 -1.50
CA GLY A 152 -2.70 -2.13 -0.12
C GLY A 152 -1.52 -2.17 0.87
N ALA A 153 -0.58 -3.10 0.68
CA ALA A 153 0.63 -3.15 1.51
C ALA A 153 1.49 -1.89 1.38
N MET A 154 1.60 -1.32 0.18
CA MET A 154 2.32 -0.06 -0.04
C MET A 154 1.66 1.10 0.71
N LYS A 155 0.33 1.21 0.67
CA LYS A 155 -0.43 2.22 1.42
C LYS A 155 -0.15 2.13 2.92
N GLU A 156 -0.23 0.93 3.49
CA GLU A 156 -0.03 0.72 4.93
C GLU A 156 1.39 1.10 5.40
N GLN A 157 2.39 0.83 4.55
CA GLN A 157 3.77 1.27 4.81
C GLN A 157 3.89 2.80 4.85
N LEU A 158 3.27 3.50 3.91
CA LEU A 158 3.27 4.97 3.89
C LEU A 158 2.55 5.54 5.12
N ILE A 159 1.44 4.93 5.56
CA ILE A 159 0.71 5.31 6.77
C ILE A 159 1.62 5.17 8.00
N THR A 160 2.29 4.03 8.14
CA THR A 160 3.23 3.77 9.24
C THR A 160 4.39 4.78 9.24
N LYS A 161 4.93 5.11 8.06
CA LYS A 161 5.96 6.14 7.92
C LYS A 161 5.44 7.51 8.35
N VAL A 162 4.24 7.91 7.93
CA VAL A 162 3.61 9.18 8.31
C VAL A 162 3.38 9.26 9.82
N ALA A 163 2.97 8.19 10.47
CA ALA A 163 2.81 8.13 11.92
C ALA A 163 4.15 8.38 12.64
N THR A 164 5.21 7.70 12.22
CA THR A 164 6.55 7.85 12.81
C THR A 164 7.13 9.25 12.56
N LEU A 165 6.94 9.80 11.36
CA LEU A 165 7.33 11.19 11.05
C LEU A 165 6.52 12.20 11.88
N SER A 166 5.27 11.91 12.20
CA SER A 166 4.45 12.77 13.07
C SER A 166 5.00 12.82 14.49
N GLU A 167 5.53 11.71 15.01
CA GLU A 167 6.28 11.72 16.28
C GLU A 167 7.55 12.56 16.19
N ALA A 168 8.30 12.45 15.09
CA ALA A 168 9.49 13.28 14.87
C ALA A 168 9.13 14.78 14.88
N ALA A 169 8.07 15.17 14.16
CA ALA A 169 7.57 16.53 14.16
C ALA A 169 7.15 17.01 15.56
N GLY A 170 6.51 16.14 16.35
CA GLY A 170 6.17 16.42 17.75
C GLY A 170 7.41 16.73 18.60
N ALA A 171 8.48 15.95 18.44
CA ALA A 171 9.74 16.16 19.15
C ALA A 171 10.43 17.47 18.75
N PHE A 172 10.52 17.78 17.45
CA PHE A 172 11.07 19.05 16.96
C PHE A 172 10.28 20.28 17.45
N ARG A 173 8.95 20.21 17.41
CA ARG A 173 8.09 21.26 17.96
C ARG A 173 8.37 21.45 19.45
N SER A 174 8.41 20.36 20.20
CA SER A 174 8.68 20.38 21.64
C SER A 174 10.07 20.94 22.00
N ALA A 175 11.07 20.72 21.14
CA ALA A 175 12.39 21.34 21.28
C ALA A 175 12.33 22.87 21.13
N HIS A 176 11.59 23.36 20.12
CA HIS A 176 11.38 24.79 19.90
C HIS A 176 10.57 25.44 21.03
N ASP A 177 9.55 24.75 21.56
CA ASP A 177 8.74 25.24 22.67
C ASP A 177 9.56 25.41 23.96
N VAL A 178 10.60 24.58 24.17
CA VAL A 178 11.53 24.70 25.31
C VAL A 178 12.54 25.82 25.13
N GLU A 179 13.13 25.92 23.94
CA GLU A 179 14.15 26.91 23.61
C GLU A 179 13.80 27.58 22.28
N PRO A 180 13.03 28.67 22.29
CA PRO A 180 12.60 29.34 21.05
C PRO A 180 13.75 29.88 20.20
N SER A 181 14.93 30.10 20.79
CA SER A 181 16.13 30.54 20.08
C SER A 181 16.85 29.40 19.31
N TYR A 182 16.43 28.15 19.52
CA TYR A 182 17.01 26.97 18.89
C TYR A 182 16.47 26.76 17.47
N THR A 183 16.96 27.56 16.52
CA THR A 183 16.56 27.57 15.11
C THR A 183 16.53 26.19 14.42
N PRO A 184 17.50 25.27 14.64
CA PRO A 184 17.52 23.98 13.94
C PRO A 184 16.23 23.17 14.10
N ALA A 185 15.58 23.24 15.27
CA ALA A 185 14.34 22.53 15.52
C ALA A 185 13.18 22.98 14.60
N ILE A 186 13.08 24.28 14.30
CA ILE A 186 12.06 24.80 13.37
C ILE A 186 12.35 24.34 11.94
N GLU A 187 13.61 24.40 11.51
CA GLU A 187 14.02 23.98 10.16
C GLU A 187 13.71 22.49 9.93
N ASN A 188 14.01 21.66 10.93
CA ASN A 188 13.70 20.24 10.93
C ASN A 188 12.18 19.99 10.95
N LEU A 189 11.43 20.72 11.78
CA LEU A 189 9.96 20.63 11.82
C LEU A 189 9.33 20.92 10.46
N GLU A 190 9.76 21.98 9.79
CA GLU A 190 9.24 22.35 8.46
C GLU A 190 9.62 21.34 7.39
N ARG A 191 10.83 20.75 7.46
CA ARG A 191 11.23 19.66 6.57
C ARG A 191 10.29 18.45 6.73
N VAL A 192 10.09 17.99 7.96
CA VAL A 192 9.24 16.84 8.26
C VAL A 192 7.79 17.09 7.85
N ARG A 193 7.25 18.30 8.09
CA ARG A 193 5.90 18.67 7.66
C ARG A 193 5.70 18.57 6.15
N ARG A 194 6.67 19.02 5.36
CA ARG A 194 6.61 18.91 3.89
C ARG A 194 6.62 17.46 3.45
N GLU A 195 7.46 16.63 4.06
CA GLU A 195 7.51 15.20 3.74
C GLU A 195 6.21 14.48 4.13
N ILE A 196 5.67 14.73 5.33
CA ILE A 196 4.36 14.18 5.75
C ILE A 196 3.27 14.57 4.74
N LYS A 197 3.25 15.83 4.29
CA LYS A 197 2.28 16.26 3.29
C LYS A 197 2.41 15.46 2.00
N GLN A 198 3.63 15.34 1.45
CA GLN A 198 3.87 14.58 0.23
C GLN A 198 3.45 13.11 0.36
N LEU A 199 3.70 12.48 1.51
CA LEU A 199 3.29 11.10 1.77
C LEU A 199 1.76 10.96 1.88
N ARG A 200 1.07 11.94 2.46
CA ARG A 200 -0.40 11.95 2.50
C ARG A 200 -1.01 12.09 1.10
N ASP A 201 -0.44 12.98 0.28
CA ASP A 201 -0.85 13.13 -1.11
C ASP A 201 -0.65 11.80 -1.89
N GLN A 202 0.41 11.02 -1.57
CA GLN A 202 0.64 9.69 -2.14
C GLN A 202 -0.35 8.62 -1.63
N ILE A 203 -0.68 8.65 -0.34
CA ILE A 203 -1.69 7.75 0.25
C ILE A 203 -3.05 7.99 -0.41
N GLU A 204 -3.45 9.25 -0.58
CA GLU A 204 -4.70 9.61 -1.26
C GLU A 204 -4.72 9.11 -2.71
N ALA A 205 -3.61 9.27 -3.44
CA ALA A 205 -3.50 8.74 -4.80
C ALA A 205 -3.57 7.19 -4.86
N LEU A 206 -3.00 6.49 -3.87
CA LEU A 206 -3.12 5.04 -3.76
C LEU A 206 -4.56 4.62 -3.42
N ASP A 207 -5.25 5.37 -2.56
CA ASP A 207 -6.66 5.13 -2.24
C ASP A 207 -7.56 5.24 -3.46
N GLU A 208 -7.37 6.28 -4.27
CA GLU A 208 -8.09 6.42 -5.54
C GLU A 208 -7.80 5.26 -6.49
N MET A 209 -6.54 4.81 -6.57
CA MET A 209 -6.13 3.71 -7.43
C MET A 209 -6.73 2.37 -6.99
N ILE A 210 -6.70 2.08 -5.68
CA ILE A 210 -7.33 0.88 -5.10
C ILE A 210 -8.83 0.89 -5.37
N LYS A 211 -9.49 2.02 -5.14
CA LYS A 211 -10.93 2.16 -5.40
C LYS A 211 -11.27 1.97 -6.89
N GLN A 212 -10.46 2.51 -7.80
CA GLN A 212 -10.64 2.29 -9.24
C GLN A 212 -10.44 0.82 -9.61
N GLN A 213 -9.47 0.15 -9.00
CA GLN A 213 -9.23 -1.28 -9.21
C GLN A 213 -10.42 -2.13 -8.72
N GLU A 214 -10.95 -1.84 -7.53
CA GLU A 214 -12.14 -2.49 -6.98
C GLU A 214 -13.38 -2.26 -7.84
N GLN A 215 -13.60 -1.03 -8.31
CA GLN A 215 -14.71 -0.70 -9.22
C GLN A 215 -14.60 -1.43 -10.55
N ALA A 216 -13.40 -1.47 -11.16
CA ALA A 216 -13.16 -2.20 -12.39
C ALA A 216 -13.35 -3.72 -12.19
N GLN A 217 -13.00 -4.27 -11.03
CA GLN A 217 -13.25 -5.67 -10.70
C GLN A 217 -14.75 -5.96 -10.53
N GLN A 218 -15.48 -5.11 -9.82
CA GLN A 218 -16.94 -5.23 -9.67
C GLN A 218 -17.67 -5.12 -11.01
N GLN A 219 -17.26 -4.17 -11.86
CA GLN A 219 -17.84 -4.03 -13.19
C GLN A 219 -17.58 -5.28 -14.04
N ARG A 220 -16.36 -5.82 -14.04
CA ARG A 220 -16.05 -7.09 -14.74
C ARG A 220 -16.88 -8.27 -14.21
N GLN A 221 -17.08 -8.36 -12.89
CA GLN A 221 -17.95 -9.40 -12.32
C GLN A 221 -19.41 -9.25 -12.78
N GLN A 222 -19.93 -8.02 -12.83
CA GLN A 222 -21.28 -7.76 -13.34
C GLN A 222 -21.41 -8.11 -14.82
N GLU A 223 -20.43 -7.72 -15.65
CA GLU A 223 -20.44 -8.03 -17.08
C GLU A 223 -20.35 -9.55 -17.32
N GLN A 224 -19.52 -10.28 -16.56
CA GLN A 224 -19.46 -11.75 -16.61
C GLN A 224 -20.79 -12.39 -16.20
N GLN A 225 -21.44 -11.86 -15.16
CA GLN A 225 -22.74 -12.36 -14.70
C GLN A 225 -23.84 -12.12 -15.74
N GLN A 226 -23.88 -10.92 -16.34
CA GLN A 226 -24.80 -10.62 -17.43
C GLN A 226 -24.56 -11.51 -18.66
N ALA A 227 -23.30 -11.75 -19.02
CA ALA A 227 -22.95 -12.67 -20.10
C ALA A 227 -23.44 -14.09 -19.78
N ALA A 228 -23.24 -14.57 -18.56
CA ALA A 228 -23.75 -15.87 -18.13
C ALA A 228 -25.29 -15.97 -18.19
N ASP A 229 -26.00 -14.93 -17.74
CA ASP A 229 -27.46 -14.88 -17.79
C ASP A 229 -27.97 -14.91 -19.24
N ARG A 230 -27.32 -14.20 -20.17
CA ARG A 230 -27.65 -14.24 -21.60
C ARG A 230 -27.42 -15.61 -22.22
N LEU A 231 -26.33 -16.29 -21.85
CA LEU A 231 -26.07 -17.66 -22.31
C LEU A 231 -27.10 -18.66 -21.78
N GLU A 232 -27.56 -18.49 -20.54
CA GLU A 232 -28.64 -19.29 -19.96
C GLU A 232 -29.97 -19.04 -20.68
N ASP A 233 -30.34 -17.78 -20.93
CA ASP A 233 -31.54 -17.42 -21.69
C ASP A 233 -31.51 -18.00 -23.12
N LEU A 234 -30.36 -17.93 -23.80
CA LEU A 234 -30.16 -18.56 -25.12
C LEU A 234 -30.33 -20.08 -25.07
N ALA A 235 -29.78 -20.71 -24.03
CA ALA A 235 -29.94 -22.14 -23.84
C ALA A 235 -31.40 -22.54 -23.59
N GLU A 236 -32.13 -21.78 -22.78
CA GLU A 236 -33.56 -22.02 -22.53
C GLU A 236 -34.40 -21.87 -23.80
N GLN A 237 -34.16 -20.82 -24.59
CA GLN A 237 -34.84 -20.64 -25.89
C GLN A 237 -34.58 -21.82 -26.82
N GLN A 238 -33.33 -22.28 -26.89
CA GLN A 238 -32.93 -23.39 -27.73
C GLN A 238 -33.51 -24.75 -27.27
N GLN A 239 -33.65 -24.94 -25.96
CA GLN A 239 -34.34 -26.08 -25.36
C GLN A 239 -35.85 -26.06 -25.67
N GLN A 240 -36.49 -24.90 -25.56
CA GLN A 240 -37.91 -24.72 -25.87
C GLN A 240 -38.21 -25.03 -27.34
N GLU A 241 -37.40 -24.51 -28.28
CA GLU A 241 -37.54 -24.83 -29.70
C GLU A 241 -37.41 -26.34 -29.99
N SER A 242 -36.49 -27.01 -29.30
CA SER A 242 -36.31 -28.47 -29.42
C SER A 242 -37.53 -29.24 -28.94
N ASP A 243 -38.13 -28.83 -27.83
CA ASP A 243 -39.32 -29.47 -27.28
C ASP A 243 -40.57 -29.18 -28.13
N GLU A 244 -40.70 -27.98 -28.71
CA GLU A 244 -41.74 -27.66 -29.70
C GLU A 244 -41.61 -28.52 -30.97
N ASN A 245 -40.38 -28.72 -31.45
CA ASN A 245 -40.07 -29.59 -32.59
C ASN A 245 -40.47 -31.05 -32.35
N ASN A 246 -40.21 -31.56 -31.15
CA ASN A 246 -40.59 -32.92 -30.78
C ASN A 246 -42.11 -33.09 -30.63
N GLN A 247 -42.83 -32.07 -30.17
CA GLN A 247 -44.28 -32.15 -29.96
C GLN A 247 -45.09 -32.05 -31.26
N ASN A 248 -44.56 -31.39 -32.29
CA ASN A 248 -45.25 -31.19 -33.57
C ASN A 248 -44.37 -31.61 -34.78
N PRO A 249 -44.16 -32.90 -35.05
CA PRO A 249 -43.33 -33.36 -36.17
C PRO A 249 -43.99 -33.22 -37.56
N GLN A 250 -45.27 -32.82 -37.66
CA GLN A 250 -45.99 -32.61 -38.93
C GLN A 250 -46.36 -31.14 -39.17
N GLN A 251 -45.40 -30.23 -39.01
CA GLN A 251 -45.62 -28.80 -39.26
C GLN A 251 -45.76 -28.49 -40.75
N GLN A 252 -46.53 -27.45 -41.06
CA GLN A 252 -46.67 -26.93 -42.42
C GLN A 252 -45.36 -26.25 -42.88
N PRO A 253 -45.10 -26.17 -44.19
CA PRO A 253 -43.87 -25.55 -44.73
C PRO A 253 -43.58 -24.13 -44.20
N GLU A 254 -44.64 -23.35 -43.93
CA GLU A 254 -44.52 -21.99 -43.38
C GLU A 254 -43.97 -21.94 -41.94
N GLN A 255 -44.22 -22.96 -41.12
CA GLN A 255 -43.64 -23.02 -39.76
C GLN A 255 -42.18 -23.46 -39.79
N GLN A 256 -41.81 -24.31 -40.75
CA GLN A 256 -40.42 -24.77 -40.93
C GLN A 256 -39.49 -23.63 -41.38
N GLU A 257 -40.01 -22.70 -42.21
CA GLU A 257 -39.28 -21.50 -42.63
C GLU A 257 -39.08 -20.53 -41.47
N LYS A 258 -40.09 -20.39 -40.59
CA LYS A 258 -39.97 -19.60 -39.36
C LYS A 258 -38.90 -20.17 -38.42
N GLN A 259 -38.89 -21.49 -38.19
CA GLN A 259 -37.89 -22.14 -37.35
C GLN A 259 -36.46 -21.99 -37.86
N GLN A 260 -36.26 -22.02 -39.18
CA GLN A 260 -34.93 -21.76 -39.76
C GLN A 260 -34.48 -20.31 -39.53
N SER A 261 -35.42 -19.36 -39.54
CA SER A 261 -35.13 -17.96 -39.21
C SER A 261 -34.78 -17.80 -37.74
N ASP A 262 -35.62 -18.33 -36.84
CA ASP A 262 -35.43 -18.24 -35.38
C ASP A 262 -34.08 -18.88 -34.97
N GLN A 263 -33.74 -20.04 -35.54
CA GLN A 263 -32.47 -20.72 -35.30
C GLN A 263 -31.25 -19.94 -35.85
N GLN A 264 -31.42 -19.20 -36.94
CA GLN A 264 -30.34 -18.36 -37.46
C GLN A 264 -30.13 -17.12 -36.59
N GLU A 265 -31.20 -16.52 -36.07
CA GLU A 265 -31.11 -15.42 -35.11
C GLU A 265 -30.43 -15.85 -33.81
N LEU A 266 -30.73 -17.05 -33.30
CA LEU A 266 -30.02 -17.65 -32.15
C LEU A 266 -28.54 -17.87 -32.43
N CYS A 267 -28.17 -18.35 -33.63
CA CYS A 267 -26.76 -18.49 -34.02
C CYS A 267 -26.04 -17.14 -34.04
N ASP A 268 -26.67 -16.11 -34.60
CA ASP A 268 -26.08 -14.78 -34.70
C ASP A 268 -25.92 -14.14 -33.29
N GLN A 269 -26.88 -14.35 -32.38
CA GLN A 269 -26.78 -13.92 -30.97
C GLN A 269 -25.66 -14.67 -30.23
N ALA A 270 -25.59 -15.99 -30.35
CA ALA A 270 -24.54 -16.79 -29.71
C ALA A 270 -23.13 -16.40 -30.23
N GLN A 271 -23.00 -16.08 -31.52
CA GLN A 271 -21.75 -15.60 -32.08
C GLN A 271 -21.38 -14.20 -31.56
N SER A 272 -22.34 -13.29 -31.41
CA SER A 272 -22.10 -11.97 -30.85
C SER A 272 -21.60 -12.04 -29.40
N GLU A 273 -22.19 -12.92 -28.58
CA GLU A 273 -21.74 -13.14 -27.19
C GLU A 273 -20.35 -13.79 -27.15
N GLN A 274 -20.04 -14.71 -28.08
CA GLN A 274 -18.71 -15.30 -28.21
C GLN A 274 -17.64 -14.26 -28.53
N ASP A 275 -17.92 -13.34 -29.45
CA ASP A 275 -17.00 -12.27 -29.83
C ASP A 275 -16.78 -11.29 -28.67
N GLY A 276 -17.85 -10.96 -27.92
CA GLY A 276 -17.77 -10.15 -26.70
C GLY A 276 -16.89 -10.78 -25.60
N LEU A 277 -17.10 -12.06 -25.31
CA LEU A 277 -16.27 -12.82 -24.36
C LEU A 277 -14.81 -12.92 -24.82
N SER A 278 -14.57 -13.12 -26.11
CA SER A 278 -13.22 -13.17 -26.68
C SER A 278 -12.48 -11.85 -26.52
N GLN A 279 -13.18 -10.73 -26.59
CA GLN A 279 -12.58 -9.41 -26.38
C GLN A 279 -12.21 -9.20 -24.89
N MET A 280 -13.08 -9.64 -23.98
CA MET A 280 -12.85 -9.62 -22.54
C MET A 280 -11.65 -10.52 -22.13
N SER A 281 -11.33 -11.54 -22.92
CA SER A 281 -10.18 -12.45 -22.71
C SER A 281 -8.80 -11.85 -22.84
N GLN A 282 -8.65 -10.81 -23.65
CA GLN A 282 -7.34 -10.27 -23.95
C GLN A 282 -6.76 -9.47 -22.78
N GLU A 283 -7.57 -9.11 -21.78
CA GLU A 283 -7.19 -8.27 -20.66
C GLU A 283 -6.98 -9.02 -19.34
N GLN A 284 -7.12 -10.36 -19.34
CA GLN A 284 -7.05 -11.18 -18.13
C GLN A 284 -5.69 -11.83 -17.89
N ASN A 285 -5.45 -12.21 -16.63
CA ASN A 285 -4.24 -12.91 -16.19
C ASN A 285 -4.17 -14.35 -16.74
N SER A 286 -2.98 -14.96 -16.73
CA SER A 286 -2.71 -16.31 -17.27
C SER A 286 -3.64 -17.40 -16.72
N ASP A 287 -4.03 -17.30 -15.45
CA ASP A 287 -4.76 -18.37 -14.77
C ASP A 287 -6.26 -18.33 -15.13
N GLN A 288 -6.82 -17.13 -15.32
CA GLN A 288 -8.19 -16.95 -15.83
C GLN A 288 -8.30 -17.30 -17.31
N GLN A 289 -7.20 -17.13 -18.06
CA GLN A 289 -7.15 -17.43 -19.48
C GLN A 289 -7.44 -18.92 -19.77
N GLU A 290 -6.97 -19.84 -18.93
CA GLU A 290 -7.26 -21.27 -19.08
C GLU A 290 -8.74 -21.59 -18.86
N GLN A 291 -9.37 -20.99 -17.84
CA GLN A 291 -10.79 -21.23 -17.58
C GLN A 291 -11.66 -20.64 -18.68
N MET A 292 -11.30 -19.45 -19.20
CA MET A 292 -12.07 -18.86 -20.28
C MET A 292 -11.91 -19.59 -21.61
N GLN A 293 -10.76 -20.22 -21.85
CA GLN A 293 -10.60 -21.11 -22.99
C GLN A 293 -11.62 -22.26 -22.95
N GLN A 294 -11.96 -22.78 -21.76
CA GLN A 294 -12.99 -23.81 -21.60
C GLN A 294 -14.37 -23.28 -21.94
N VAL A 295 -14.72 -22.07 -21.47
CA VAL A 295 -15.98 -21.40 -21.84
C VAL A 295 -16.07 -21.23 -23.36
N GLN A 296 -14.97 -20.82 -24.01
CA GLN A 296 -14.92 -20.65 -25.46
C GLN A 296 -15.05 -21.99 -26.21
N ASP A 297 -14.49 -23.07 -25.68
CA ASP A 297 -14.65 -24.41 -26.24
C ASP A 297 -16.10 -24.90 -26.12
N LYS A 298 -16.80 -24.59 -25.02
CA LYS A 298 -18.22 -24.89 -24.85
C LYS A 298 -19.11 -24.09 -25.81
N MET A 299 -18.81 -22.82 -26.01
CA MET A 299 -19.47 -21.98 -27.03
C MET A 299 -19.27 -22.55 -28.45
N ASN A 300 -18.06 -23.00 -28.78
CA ASN A 300 -17.79 -23.66 -30.06
C ASN A 300 -18.58 -24.97 -30.23
N GLN A 301 -18.69 -25.78 -29.17
CA GLN A 301 -19.50 -27.01 -29.18
C GLN A 301 -20.98 -26.70 -29.42
N ALA A 302 -21.51 -25.64 -28.78
CA ALA A 302 -22.88 -25.19 -28.99
C ALA A 302 -23.12 -24.80 -30.46
N ARG A 303 -22.19 -24.03 -31.05
CA ARG A 303 -22.26 -23.59 -32.44
C ARG A 303 -22.25 -24.76 -33.43
N GLU A 304 -21.35 -25.73 -33.24
CA GLU A 304 -21.30 -26.94 -34.08
C GLU A 304 -22.60 -27.76 -33.98
N ALA A 305 -23.21 -27.82 -32.79
CA ALA A 305 -24.48 -28.49 -32.59
C ALA A 305 -25.65 -27.73 -33.25
N GLN A 306 -25.68 -26.40 -33.21
CA GLN A 306 -26.66 -25.57 -33.92
C GLN A 306 -26.55 -25.73 -35.45
N GLU A 307 -25.33 -25.76 -36.00
CA GLU A 307 -25.13 -26.00 -37.43
C GLU A 307 -25.63 -27.39 -37.86
N ARG A 308 -25.42 -28.42 -37.03
CA ARG A 308 -25.98 -29.76 -37.25
C ARG A 308 -27.51 -29.74 -37.20
N ALA A 309 -28.11 -29.02 -36.25
CA ALA A 309 -29.55 -28.89 -36.16
C ALA A 309 -30.14 -28.26 -37.44
N LYS A 310 -29.50 -27.20 -37.95
CA LYS A 310 -29.89 -26.52 -39.17
C LYS A 310 -29.85 -27.43 -40.40
N GLN A 311 -28.78 -28.21 -40.54
CA GLN A 311 -28.65 -29.19 -41.63
C GLN A 311 -29.73 -30.27 -41.53
N ALA A 312 -29.98 -30.81 -40.33
CA ALA A 312 -31.01 -31.81 -40.11
C ALA A 312 -32.43 -31.28 -40.43
N LEU A 313 -32.73 -30.02 -40.10
CA LEU A 313 -34.00 -29.37 -40.48
C LEU A 313 -34.15 -29.23 -42.01
N GLN A 314 -33.07 -28.90 -42.72
CA GLN A 314 -33.07 -28.83 -44.20
C GLN A 314 -33.31 -30.19 -44.85
N GLU A 315 -32.81 -31.26 -44.22
CA GLU A 315 -33.01 -32.64 -44.69
C GLU A 315 -34.37 -33.24 -44.27
N GLY A 316 -35.17 -32.51 -43.48
CA GLY A 316 -36.46 -32.97 -42.96
C GLY A 316 -36.35 -33.99 -41.82
N LYS A 317 -35.19 -34.05 -41.14
CA LYS A 317 -34.91 -34.96 -40.02
C LYS A 317 -35.14 -34.26 -38.69
N THR A 318 -36.40 -34.14 -38.30
CA THR A 318 -36.81 -33.38 -37.10
C THR A 318 -36.25 -33.92 -35.79
N GLU A 319 -36.13 -35.25 -35.64
CA GLU A 319 -35.57 -35.86 -34.42
C GLU A 319 -34.06 -35.58 -34.27
N GLU A 320 -33.28 -35.67 -35.35
CA GLU A 320 -31.84 -35.35 -35.34
C GLU A 320 -31.62 -33.86 -35.03
N ALA A 321 -32.48 -32.98 -35.58
CA ALA A 321 -32.44 -31.56 -35.30
C ALA A 321 -32.73 -31.23 -33.83
N ALA A 322 -33.78 -31.85 -33.26
CA ALA A 322 -34.13 -31.64 -31.86
C ALA A 322 -33.03 -32.12 -30.90
N GLN A 323 -32.39 -33.26 -31.18
CA GLN A 323 -31.26 -33.75 -30.40
C GLN A 323 -30.06 -32.78 -30.47
N ALA A 324 -29.74 -32.27 -31.65
CA ALA A 324 -28.66 -31.31 -31.83
C ALA A 324 -28.95 -29.96 -31.13
N GLN A 325 -30.21 -29.49 -31.12
CA GLN A 325 -30.62 -28.33 -30.32
C GLN A 325 -30.43 -28.56 -28.82
N LYS A 326 -30.72 -29.77 -28.30
CA LYS A 326 -30.47 -30.11 -26.87
C LYS A 326 -28.99 -30.12 -26.52
N GLU A 327 -28.16 -30.66 -27.41
CA GLU A 327 -26.70 -30.63 -27.24
C GLU A 327 -26.17 -29.19 -27.22
N ALA A 328 -26.72 -28.31 -28.07
CA ALA A 328 -26.37 -26.91 -28.09
C ALA A 328 -26.79 -26.17 -26.81
N ALA A 329 -28.03 -26.36 -26.36
CA ALA A 329 -28.54 -25.79 -25.12
C ALA A 329 -27.72 -26.25 -23.90
N GLN A 330 -27.37 -27.54 -23.82
CA GLN A 330 -26.53 -28.05 -22.73
C GLN A 330 -25.13 -27.41 -22.75
N ALA A 331 -24.50 -27.28 -23.92
CA ALA A 331 -23.19 -26.65 -24.02
C ALA A 331 -23.21 -25.16 -23.62
N LEU A 332 -24.28 -24.43 -23.96
CA LEU A 332 -24.48 -23.04 -23.53
C LEU A 332 -24.71 -22.94 -22.00
N GLN A 333 -25.49 -23.85 -21.40
CA GLN A 333 -25.66 -23.90 -19.94
C GLN A 333 -24.35 -24.17 -19.22
N GLU A 334 -23.56 -25.13 -19.71
CA GLU A 334 -22.24 -25.44 -19.13
C GLU A 334 -21.29 -24.24 -19.27
N ALA A 335 -21.33 -23.50 -20.39
CA ALA A 335 -20.57 -22.26 -20.56
C ALA A 335 -21.00 -21.17 -19.55
N ALA A 336 -22.31 -20.99 -19.36
CA ALA A 336 -22.88 -20.03 -18.39
C ALA A 336 -22.50 -20.39 -16.95
N GLU A 337 -22.56 -21.67 -16.58
CA GLU A 337 -22.18 -22.15 -15.25
C GLU A 337 -20.69 -21.92 -14.97
N GLN A 338 -19.83 -22.21 -15.95
CA GLN A 338 -18.38 -21.94 -15.85
C GLN A 338 -18.07 -20.44 -15.71
N LEU A 339 -18.78 -19.57 -16.44
CA LEU A 339 -18.67 -18.11 -16.29
C LEU A 339 -19.07 -17.65 -14.89
N ARG A 340 -20.17 -18.20 -14.33
CA ARG A 340 -20.59 -17.90 -12.95
C ARG A 340 -19.58 -18.40 -11.93
N GLU A 341 -19.02 -19.60 -12.10
CA GLU A 341 -18.00 -20.14 -11.19
C GLU A 341 -16.73 -19.27 -11.21
N MET A 342 -16.31 -18.79 -12.38
CA MET A 342 -15.19 -17.86 -12.53
C MET A 342 -15.43 -16.55 -11.75
N SER A 343 -16.64 -15.97 -11.88
CA SER A 343 -17.00 -14.75 -11.15
C SER A 343 -17.01 -14.91 -9.63
N GLN A 344 -17.32 -16.12 -9.12
CA GLN A 344 -17.34 -16.41 -7.68
C GLN A 344 -15.95 -16.73 -7.12
N SER A 345 -15.09 -17.35 -7.93
CA SER A 345 -13.72 -17.72 -7.56
C SER A 345 -12.87 -16.48 -7.24
N ASP A 346 -13.02 -15.42 -8.04
CA ASP A 346 -12.30 -14.15 -7.86
C ASP A 346 -12.68 -13.40 -6.57
N GLY A 347 -13.85 -13.69 -6.00
CA GLY A 347 -14.32 -13.05 -4.77
C GLY A 347 -13.69 -13.62 -3.49
N GLN A 348 -13.25 -14.88 -3.49
CA GLN A 348 -12.81 -15.56 -2.26
C GLN A 348 -11.32 -15.42 -1.95
N GLU A 349 -10.46 -15.16 -2.94
CA GLU A 349 -9.02 -14.98 -2.68
C GLU A 349 -8.66 -13.61 -2.08
N GLY A 350 -9.55 -12.62 -2.15
CA GLY A 350 -9.33 -11.28 -1.58
C GLY A 350 -9.58 -11.17 -0.06
N GLU A 351 -10.47 -11.98 0.52
CA GLU A 351 -10.90 -11.81 1.92
C GLU A 351 -10.17 -12.72 2.93
N SER A 352 -9.38 -13.70 2.50
CA SER A 352 -8.76 -14.67 3.44
C SER A 352 -7.43 -14.25 4.06
N GLN A 353 -6.89 -13.04 3.79
CA GLN A 353 -5.63 -12.59 4.41
C GLN A 353 -5.72 -11.33 5.28
N GLY A 354 -6.89 -10.73 5.49
CA GLY A 354 -6.96 -9.51 6.28
C GLY A 354 -8.33 -9.18 6.87
N ASP A 355 -8.87 -10.02 7.76
CA ASP A 355 -9.55 -9.52 8.97
C ASP A 355 -10.09 -10.66 9.85
N GLN A 356 -9.32 -11.02 10.88
CA GLN A 356 -9.82 -11.70 12.07
C GLN A 356 -10.11 -10.68 13.18
N GLN A 357 -10.84 -9.58 12.92
CA GLN A 357 -11.27 -8.72 14.04
C GLN A 357 -12.44 -7.75 13.82
N SER A 358 -13.57 -8.18 13.24
CA SER A 358 -14.84 -7.46 13.50
C SER A 358 -16.11 -8.27 13.20
N GLU A 359 -16.50 -9.13 14.14
CA GLU A 359 -17.90 -9.54 14.30
C GLU A 359 -18.66 -8.49 15.12
N GLN A 360 -19.63 -7.79 14.49
CA GLN A 360 -20.96 -7.43 15.04
C GLN A 360 -21.54 -6.19 14.35
N ALA A 361 -22.43 -6.40 13.38
CA ALA A 361 -23.70 -5.67 13.21
C ALA A 361 -24.40 -6.26 11.96
N GLN A 362 -25.33 -7.20 12.13
CA GLN A 362 -26.75 -6.97 12.35
C GLN A 362 -27.52 -6.66 11.05
N SER A 363 -28.08 -7.77 10.55
CA SER A 363 -29.28 -7.99 9.76
C SER A 363 -30.28 -6.82 9.61
N GLY A 364 -30.75 -6.64 8.38
CA GLY A 364 -32.10 -6.17 8.06
C GLY A 364 -32.15 -5.07 6.99
N GLU A 365 -32.72 -5.37 5.82
CA GLU A 365 -34.11 -5.01 5.46
C GLU A 365 -34.31 -4.99 3.93
N GLN A 366 -35.39 -5.64 3.50
CA GLN A 366 -35.92 -5.69 2.13
C GLN A 366 -36.50 -4.34 1.67
N GLY A 367 -36.40 -4.04 0.37
CA GLY A 367 -37.27 -3.08 -0.33
C GLY A 367 -36.79 -2.85 -1.77
N GLN A 368 -37.32 -3.55 -2.78
CA GLN A 368 -38.50 -3.21 -3.61
C GLN A 368 -38.22 -2.19 -4.75
N SER A 369 -38.17 -2.75 -5.96
CA SER A 369 -38.48 -2.29 -7.33
C SER A 369 -38.73 -0.79 -7.67
N GLN A 370 -38.05 -0.31 -8.73
CA GLN A 370 -38.57 0.55 -9.83
C GLN A 370 -37.48 0.62 -10.93
N GLN A 371 -37.61 -0.04 -12.08
CA GLN A 371 -38.39 0.31 -13.29
C GLN A 371 -37.83 1.51 -14.09
N GLY A 372 -36.97 1.19 -15.07
CA GLY A 372 -37.05 1.65 -16.46
C GLY A 372 -36.55 3.05 -16.81
N GLU A 373 -35.38 3.11 -17.49
CA GLU A 373 -35.05 4.09 -18.53
C GLU A 373 -34.01 3.48 -19.50
N ASP A 374 -34.15 3.84 -20.78
CA ASP A 374 -33.56 3.29 -22.02
C ASP A 374 -32.05 2.95 -22.02
N PRO A 375 -31.62 1.84 -22.65
CA PRO A 375 -30.25 1.66 -23.12
C PRO A 375 -30.18 1.98 -24.62
N SER A 376 -29.85 3.22 -24.95
CA SER A 376 -29.41 3.56 -26.32
C SER A 376 -28.40 4.72 -26.31
N GLU A 377 -27.19 4.47 -25.80
CA GLU A 377 -26.01 5.35 -26.01
C GLU A 377 -24.70 4.68 -25.52
N GLU A 378 -24.41 3.44 -25.97
CA GLU A 378 -23.13 2.74 -25.68
C GLU A 378 -22.02 3.01 -26.72
N GLY A 379 -22.21 4.02 -27.58
CA GLY A 379 -21.24 4.38 -28.62
C GLY A 379 -20.16 5.40 -28.20
N ASP A 380 -20.36 6.14 -27.11
CA ASP A 380 -19.57 7.35 -26.81
C ASP A 380 -18.68 7.23 -25.54
N GLN A 381 -18.79 6.17 -24.73
CA GLN A 381 -18.04 6.07 -23.47
C GLN A 381 -16.54 5.75 -23.66
N ILE A 382 -16.18 5.08 -24.77
CA ILE A 382 -14.77 4.85 -25.13
C ILE A 382 -14.10 6.17 -25.53
N ASP A 383 -14.85 7.11 -26.12
CA ASP A 383 -14.35 8.43 -26.50
C ASP A 383 -14.11 9.34 -25.27
N GLU A 384 -14.91 9.25 -24.21
CA GLU A 384 -14.66 10.03 -22.97
C GLU A 384 -13.37 9.59 -22.26
N ILE A 385 -13.09 8.28 -22.21
CA ILE A 385 -11.85 7.76 -21.60
C ILE A 385 -10.64 8.16 -22.45
N ALA A 386 -10.75 8.10 -23.78
CA ALA A 386 -9.71 8.55 -24.70
C ALA A 386 -9.47 10.07 -24.61
N GLU A 387 -10.53 10.87 -24.44
CA GLU A 387 -10.45 12.32 -24.25
C GLU A 387 -9.76 12.68 -22.93
N MET A 388 -10.08 11.98 -21.83
CA MET A 388 -9.39 12.13 -20.54
C MET A 388 -7.89 11.80 -20.63
N LEU A 389 -7.52 10.74 -21.36
CA LEU A 389 -6.13 10.35 -21.58
C LEU A 389 -5.36 11.39 -22.41
N LEU A 390 -5.98 11.93 -23.45
CA LEU A 390 -5.40 13.00 -24.29
C LEU A 390 -5.24 14.31 -23.50
N ASP A 391 -6.19 14.65 -22.63
CA ASP A 391 -6.13 15.84 -21.77
C ASP A 391 -5.04 15.72 -20.70
N LYS A 392 -4.87 14.54 -20.10
CA LYS A 392 -3.75 14.24 -19.18
C LYS A 392 -2.41 14.40 -19.90
N GLU A 393 -2.26 13.84 -21.10
CA GLU A 393 -1.04 13.96 -21.90
C GLU A 393 -0.75 15.42 -22.31
N ARG A 394 -1.79 16.18 -22.68
CA ARG A 394 -1.68 17.60 -23.02
C ARG A 394 -1.20 18.43 -21.83
N ARG A 395 -1.76 18.19 -20.63
CA ARG A 395 -1.39 18.89 -19.38
C ARG A 395 0.05 18.58 -18.97
N GLU A 396 0.49 17.33 -19.07
CA GLU A 396 1.88 16.95 -18.80
C GLU A 396 2.87 17.56 -19.80
N ARG A 397 2.52 17.57 -21.09
CA ARG A 397 3.35 18.16 -22.15
C ARG A 397 3.53 19.67 -21.94
N GLU A 398 2.47 20.35 -21.50
CA GLU A 398 2.52 21.79 -21.20
C GLU A 398 3.32 22.09 -19.92
N ALA A 399 3.23 21.24 -18.90
CA ALA A 399 4.09 21.32 -17.71
C ALA A 399 5.58 21.14 -18.07
N ARG A 400 5.91 20.13 -18.89
CA ARG A 400 7.30 19.92 -19.39
C ARG A 400 7.80 21.12 -20.20
N ARG A 401 6.97 21.70 -21.07
CA ARG A 401 7.30 22.94 -21.81
C ARG A 401 7.53 24.12 -20.86
N THR A 402 6.72 24.26 -19.83
CA THR A 402 6.86 25.34 -18.85
C THR A 402 8.15 25.21 -18.04
N TYR A 403 8.53 23.99 -17.66
CA TYR A 403 9.83 23.71 -17.03
C TYR A 403 11.01 24.01 -17.95
N LEU A 404 10.93 23.61 -19.23
CA LEU A 404 11.96 23.93 -20.22
C LEU A 404 12.07 25.45 -20.46
N ASN A 405 10.95 26.17 -20.53
CA ASN A 405 10.95 27.62 -20.75
C ASN A 405 11.35 28.44 -19.52
N LYS A 406 11.17 27.91 -18.30
CA LYS A 406 11.60 28.54 -17.03
C LYS A 406 13.01 28.13 -16.60
N GLY A 407 13.57 27.08 -17.21
CA GLY A 407 14.96 26.69 -17.04
C GLY A 407 15.88 27.70 -17.70
N ARG A 408 16.28 28.74 -16.94
CA ARG A 408 17.53 29.45 -17.26
C ARG A 408 18.63 28.39 -17.36
N SER A 409 19.32 28.34 -18.49
CA SER A 409 20.51 27.52 -18.67
C SER A 409 21.43 27.75 -17.47
N VAL A 410 21.55 26.74 -16.60
CA VAL A 410 22.55 26.76 -15.54
C VAL A 410 23.89 26.75 -16.27
N PRO A 411 24.74 27.80 -16.13
CA PRO A 411 26.05 27.78 -16.73
C PRO A 411 26.80 26.60 -16.12
N VAL A 412 27.04 25.58 -16.95
CA VAL A 412 27.94 24.50 -16.59
C VAL A 412 29.33 25.12 -16.59
N GLU A 413 29.92 25.28 -15.40
CA GLU A 413 31.33 25.61 -15.29
C GLU A 413 32.11 24.53 -16.03
N LYS A 414 32.76 24.95 -17.12
CA LYS A 414 33.60 24.09 -17.92
C LYS A 414 34.85 23.77 -17.10
N ASP A 415 34.82 22.64 -16.39
CA ASP A 415 36.04 21.95 -15.97
C ASP A 415 36.56 21.16 -17.17
N TRP A 416 37.28 21.86 -18.05
CA TRP A 416 38.32 21.27 -18.89
C TRP A 416 39.55 22.17 -18.87
#